data_AF-A0A0D0CII3-F1
#
_entry.id   AF-A0A0D0CII3-F1
#
_cell.length_a   1.000
_cell.length_b   1.000
_cell.length_c   1.000
_cell.angle_alpha   90.00
_cell.angle_beta   90.00
_cell.angle_gamma   90.00
#
_symmetry.space_group_name_H-M   'P 1'
#
loop_
_entity.id
_entity.type
_entity.pdbx_description
1 polymer ?
#
loop_
_entity_poly.entity_id
_entity_poly.type
_entity_poly.pdbx_seq_one_letter_code
_entity_poly.pdbx_strand_id
1 'polypeptide(L)'
;EKFQNYAAKHARSWYAHVNGPLARELHNESIYFVTGFDKARAWGVASFVNANPGDVLLEFVAEEPRRTGGLPEYWFSTSNAASSLSGADDVFENESGCVFLRGFKVAIK
;
A
#
# COMPACT_ATOMS: atom_id res chain seq x y z
N GLU A 1 3.37 17.89 22.68
CA GLU A 1 3.54 18.62 21.40
C GLU A 1 2.88 17.80 20.29
N LYS A 2 2.14 18.41 19.35
CA LYS A 2 1.58 17.65 18.21
C LYS A 2 2.72 17.26 17.27
N PHE A 3 2.71 16.02 16.76
CA PHE A 3 3.79 15.47 15.91
C PHE A 3 4.11 16.36 14.70
N GLN A 4 3.11 17.03 14.11
CA GLN A 4 3.30 17.99 13.02
C GLN A 4 4.18 19.20 13.41
N ASN A 5 4.04 19.71 14.64
CA ASN A 5 4.84 20.84 15.11
C ASN A 5 6.31 20.44 15.31
N TYR A 6 6.52 19.25 15.88
CA TYR A 6 7.85 18.67 16.00
C TYR A 6 8.47 18.45 14.61
N ALA A 7 7.70 17.90 13.68
CA ALA A 7 8.15 17.69 12.31
C ALA A 7 8.52 19.00 11.61
N ALA A 8 7.71 20.04 11.75
CA ALA A 8 8.02 21.37 11.21
C ALA A 8 9.31 21.96 11.80
N LYS A 9 9.52 21.78 13.11
CA LYS A 9 10.73 22.26 13.81
C LYS A 9 11.99 21.56 13.34
N HIS A 10 11.92 20.25 13.08
CA HIS A 10 13.09 19.42 12.80
C HIS A 10 13.30 19.12 11.30
N ALA A 11 12.33 19.42 10.44
CA ALA A 11 12.35 19.20 8.99
C ALA A 11 13.70 19.54 8.35
N ARG A 12 14.19 20.77 8.58
CA ARG A 12 15.44 21.26 7.98
C ARG A 12 16.65 20.43 8.38
N SER A 13 16.74 20.02 9.65
CA SER A 13 17.84 19.16 10.10
C SER A 13 17.81 17.78 9.45
N TRP A 14 16.62 17.24 9.20
CA TRP A 14 16.46 15.96 8.51
C TRP A 14 16.84 16.04 7.04
N TYR A 15 16.35 17.04 6.30
CA TYR A 15 16.79 17.28 4.92
C TYR A 15 18.31 17.48 4.82
N ALA A 16 18.91 18.25 5.73
CA ALA A 16 20.35 18.45 5.77
C ALA A 16 21.12 17.14 6.04
N HIS A 17 20.63 16.30 6.95
CA HIS A 17 21.26 15.01 7.26
C HIS A 17 21.16 14.02 6.08
N VAL A 18 20.02 13.99 5.41
CA VAL A 18 19.78 13.08 4.28
C VAL A 18 20.57 13.51 3.04
N ASN A 19 20.65 14.82 2.77
CA ASN A 19 21.34 15.33 1.59
C ASN A 19 22.86 15.48 1.81
N GLY A 20 23.30 15.70 3.05
CA GLY A 20 24.71 15.74 3.40
C GLY A 20 25.28 14.33 3.65
N PRO A 21 25.34 13.87 4.91
CA PRO A 21 25.93 12.59 5.28
C PRO A 21 25.48 11.36 4.46
N LEU A 22 24.20 11.30 4.06
CA LEU A 22 23.66 10.14 3.33
C LEU A 22 23.67 10.31 1.80
N ALA A 23 24.02 11.50 1.29
CA ALA A 23 24.11 11.83 -0.13
C ALA A 23 22.92 11.33 -0.99
N ARG A 24 21.69 11.43 -0.47
CA ARG A 24 20.49 10.88 -1.15
C ARG A 24 19.73 11.86 -2.06
N GLU A 25 20.24 13.08 -2.23
CA GLU A 25 19.68 14.09 -3.14
C GLU A 25 18.16 14.29 -3.02
N LEU A 26 17.65 14.28 -1.79
CA LEU A 26 16.23 14.39 -1.50
C LEU A 26 15.70 15.80 -1.83
N HIS A 27 14.71 15.87 -2.71
CA HIS A 27 14.06 17.13 -3.09
C HIS A 27 13.04 17.59 -2.04
N ASN A 28 12.66 18.87 -2.05
CA ASN A 28 11.61 19.36 -1.17
C ASN A 28 10.31 18.52 -1.31
N GLU A 29 9.56 18.37 -0.23
CA GLU A 29 8.34 17.53 -0.15
C GLU A 29 8.56 16.01 -0.36
N SER A 30 9.80 15.54 -0.34
CA SER A 30 10.11 14.12 -0.52
C SER A 30 10.04 13.32 0.79
N ILE A 31 10.17 13.98 1.95
CA ILE A 31 10.01 13.29 3.24
C ILE A 31 8.51 13.09 3.51
N TYR A 32 8.10 11.83 3.60
CA TYR A 32 6.76 11.40 4.01
C TYR A 32 6.82 10.71 5.37
N PHE A 33 6.04 11.20 6.34
CA PHE A 33 5.88 10.55 7.64
C PHE A 33 4.69 9.60 7.60
N VAL A 34 4.97 8.31 7.75
CA VAL A 34 3.94 7.28 7.90
C VAL A 34 3.46 7.28 9.34
N THR A 35 2.21 7.68 9.57
CA THR A 35 1.56 7.67 10.90
C THR A 35 0.62 6.49 11.09
N GLY A 36 0.36 5.75 10.02
CA GLY A 36 -0.44 4.55 10.02
C GLY A 36 -0.42 3.91 8.65
N PHE A 37 -0.91 2.68 8.58
CA PHE A 37 -1.06 1.97 7.33
C PHE A 37 -2.27 1.06 7.44
N ASP A 38 -2.82 0.70 6.30
CA ASP A 38 -3.87 -0.30 6.21
C ASP A 38 -3.30 -1.50 5.46
N LYS A 39 -3.18 -2.61 6.18
CA LYS A 39 -2.79 -3.91 5.62
C LYS A 39 -4.02 -4.60 5.05
N ALA A 40 -3.82 -5.39 4.03
CA ALA A 40 -4.83 -6.35 3.59
C ALA A 40 -4.21 -7.74 3.51
N ARG A 41 -4.99 -8.73 3.94
CA ARG A 41 -4.57 -10.14 4.05
C ARG A 41 -4.32 -10.80 2.71
N ALA A 42 -5.12 -10.43 1.73
CA ALA A 42 -4.90 -10.80 0.35
C ALA A 42 -5.09 -9.54 -0.48
N TRP A 43 -4.14 -9.26 -1.37
CA TRP A 43 -4.37 -8.30 -2.44
C TRP A 43 -4.82 -9.10 -3.64
N GLY A 44 -5.77 -8.58 -4.41
CA GLY A 44 -6.00 -9.12 -5.74
C GLY A 44 -4.67 -9.06 -6.49
N VAL A 45 -4.03 -10.21 -6.67
CA VAL A 45 -2.78 -10.32 -7.41
C VAL A 45 -3.14 -10.05 -8.86
N ALA A 46 -3.00 -8.80 -9.29
CA ALA A 46 -3.07 -8.45 -10.69
C ALA A 46 -1.68 -8.10 -11.24
N SER A 47 -0.63 -8.69 -10.66
CA SER A 47 0.74 -8.55 -11.13
C SER A 47 1.20 -9.91 -11.66
N PHE A 48 1.23 -10.04 -12.98
CA PHE A 48 1.63 -11.26 -13.66
C PHE A 48 3.00 -11.04 -14.31
N VAL A 49 3.91 -12.00 -14.15
CA VAL A 49 5.20 -12.00 -14.84
C VAL A 49 5.15 -13.02 -15.97
N ASN A 50 5.62 -12.65 -17.16
CA ASN A 50 5.62 -13.51 -18.36
C ASN A 50 4.24 -14.02 -18.81
N ALA A 51 3.15 -13.30 -18.52
CA ALA A 51 1.81 -13.64 -19.03
C ALA A 51 1.64 -13.14 -20.46
N ASN A 52 1.07 -13.97 -21.34
CA ASN A 52 0.60 -13.54 -22.65
C ASN A 52 -0.79 -12.90 -22.54
N PRO A 53 -1.17 -12.04 -23.50
CA PRO A 53 -2.54 -11.53 -23.60
C PRO A 53 -3.55 -12.70 -23.64
N GLY A 54 -4.45 -12.76 -22.64
CA GLY A 54 -5.46 -13.81 -22.50
C GLY A 54 -5.14 -14.90 -21.48
N ASP A 55 -3.89 -15.01 -21.00
CA ASP A 55 -3.51 -15.97 -19.95
C ASP A 55 -4.13 -15.62 -18.58
N VAL A 56 -4.48 -14.35 -18.43
CA VAL A 56 -4.98 -13.76 -17.20
C VAL A 56 -6.45 -13.38 -17.36
N LEU A 57 -7.29 -14.04 -16.57
CA LEU A 57 -8.68 -13.68 -16.39
C LEU A 57 -8.94 -13.47 -14.90
N LEU A 58 -9.55 -12.32 -14.57
CA LEU A 58 -10.08 -12.01 -13.25
C LEU A 58 -11.56 -11.73 -13.43
N GLU A 59 -12.39 -12.69 -13.06
CA GLU A 59 -13.84 -12.53 -13.12
C GLU A 59 -14.32 -11.99 -11.77
N PHE A 60 -14.72 -10.72 -11.76
CA PHE A 60 -15.28 -10.06 -10.59
C PHE A 60 -16.79 -10.32 -10.52
N VAL A 61 -17.23 -10.99 -9.46
CA VAL A 61 -18.63 -11.38 -9.27
C VAL A 61 -19.18 -10.68 -8.04
N ALA A 62 -20.35 -10.08 -8.19
CA ALA A 62 -21.16 -9.62 -7.07
C ALA A 62 -22.02 -10.79 -6.59
N GLU A 63 -21.93 -11.15 -5.32
CA GLU A 63 -22.84 -12.11 -4.69
C GLU A 63 -24.01 -11.34 -4.09
N GLU A 64 -25.23 -11.83 -4.34
CA GLU A 64 -26.41 -11.23 -3.71
C GLU A 64 -26.32 -11.38 -2.19
N PRO A 65 -26.71 -10.35 -1.41
CA PRO A 65 -26.68 -10.43 0.04
C PRO A 65 -27.51 -11.63 0.52
N ARG A 66 -26.89 -12.52 1.30
CA ARG A 66 -27.55 -13.71 1.86
C ARG A 66 -28.74 -13.41 2.78
N ARG A 67 -28.93 -12.13 3.13
CA ARG A 67 -30.01 -11.63 3.98
C ARG A 67 -30.62 -10.37 3.36
N THR A 68 -31.94 -10.25 3.43
CA THR A 68 -32.68 -9.05 3.00
C THR A 68 -32.15 -7.82 3.74
N GLY A 69 -31.64 -6.84 2.98
CA GLY A 69 -31.03 -5.62 3.53
C GLY A 69 -29.54 -5.73 3.89
N GLY A 70 -28.88 -6.83 3.56
CA GLY A 70 -27.42 -6.97 3.69
C GLY A 70 -26.66 -6.12 2.66
N LEU A 71 -25.38 -5.87 2.94
CA LEU A 71 -24.47 -5.24 1.98
C LEU A 71 -24.11 -6.24 0.88
N PRO A 72 -23.92 -5.79 -0.38
CA PRO A 72 -23.42 -6.65 -1.45
C PRO A 72 -22.04 -7.20 -1.08
N GLU A 73 -21.86 -8.50 -1.28
CA GLU A 73 -20.55 -9.16 -1.16
C GLU A 73 -19.92 -9.24 -2.54
N TYR A 74 -18.60 -9.11 -2.58
CA TYR A 74 -17.83 -9.11 -3.82
C TYR A 74 -16.66 -10.06 -3.70
N TRP A 75 -16.42 -10.84 -4.76
CA TRP A 75 -15.30 -11.77 -4.82
C TRP A 75 -14.84 -11.97 -6.27
N PHE A 76 -13.71 -12.64 -6.45
CA PHE A 76 -13.24 -13.09 -7.76
C PHE A 76 -13.50 -14.59 -7.89
N SER A 77 -14.33 -15.00 -8.86
CA SER A 77 -14.72 -16.41 -9.08
C SER A 77 -13.65 -17.22 -9.79
N THR A 78 -12.84 -16.56 -10.63
CA THR A 78 -11.68 -17.14 -11.30
C THR A 78 -10.45 -16.25 -11.09
N SER A 79 -9.36 -16.89 -10.65
CA SER A 79 -8.02 -16.33 -10.64
C SER A 79 -7.09 -17.33 -11.33
N ASN A 80 -6.71 -17.03 -12.56
CA ASN A 80 -5.61 -17.77 -13.18
C ASN A 80 -4.33 -17.34 -12.47
N ALA A 81 -3.84 -18.19 -11.56
CA ALA A 81 -2.70 -17.88 -10.73
C ALA A 81 -1.45 -17.70 -11.59
N ALA A 82 -0.86 -16.50 -11.59
CA ALA A 82 0.58 -16.38 -11.71
C ALA A 82 1.18 -16.44 -10.30
N SER A 83 2.35 -17.06 -10.20
CA SER A 83 3.15 -17.08 -8.98
C SER A 83 3.27 -15.66 -8.43
N SER A 84 2.74 -15.43 -7.21
CA SER A 84 2.91 -14.13 -6.56
C SER A 84 4.41 -13.93 -6.32
N LEU A 85 5.00 -12.89 -6.93
CA LEU A 85 6.37 -12.49 -6.63
C LEU A 85 6.46 -11.78 -5.27
N SER A 86 5.32 -11.55 -4.62
CA SER A 86 5.19 -10.83 -3.36
C SER A 86 5.37 -11.72 -2.12
N GLY A 87 5.49 -13.05 -2.26
CA GLY A 87 5.64 -13.96 -1.13
C GLY A 87 4.47 -13.86 -0.13
N ALA A 88 3.29 -13.46 -0.61
CA ALA A 88 2.10 -13.32 0.22
C ALA A 88 1.53 -14.72 0.48
N ASP A 89 1.34 -15.08 1.75
CA ASP A 89 0.53 -16.23 2.14
C ASP A 89 -0.86 -15.78 2.58
N ASP A 90 -1.79 -16.71 2.64
CA ASP A 90 -3.19 -16.50 3.02
C ASP A 90 -3.42 -16.70 4.54
N VAL A 91 -2.33 -16.76 5.32
CA VAL A 91 -2.38 -17.01 6.76
C VAL A 91 -2.90 -15.76 7.47
N PHE A 92 -3.93 -15.95 8.28
CA PHE A 92 -4.50 -14.90 9.14
C PHE A 92 -3.41 -14.31 10.06
N GLU A 93 -3.35 -12.98 10.17
CA GLU A 93 -2.31 -12.22 10.90
C GLU A 93 -0.91 -12.19 10.29
N ASN A 94 -0.71 -12.82 9.11
CA ASN A 94 0.53 -12.72 8.36
C ASN A 94 0.44 -11.73 7.19
N GLU A 95 -0.33 -10.65 7.35
CA GLU A 95 -0.51 -9.66 6.29
C GLU A 95 0.81 -8.91 6.05
N SER A 96 1.51 -9.28 4.97
CA SER A 96 2.79 -8.67 4.59
C SER A 96 2.62 -7.42 3.72
N GLY A 97 1.45 -7.25 3.08
CA GLY A 97 1.17 -6.14 2.18
C GLY A 97 0.56 -4.91 2.87
N CYS A 98 1.19 -3.73 2.70
CA CYS A 98 0.63 -2.40 3.04
C CYS A 98 -0.07 -1.71 1.84
N VAL A 99 -1.42 -1.63 1.83
CA VAL A 99 -2.20 -1.16 0.66
C VAL A 99 -2.22 0.36 0.64
N PHE A 100 -2.42 0.96 1.81
CA PHE A 100 -2.53 2.40 1.98
C PHE A 100 -1.59 2.86 3.09
N LEU A 101 -0.86 3.95 2.81
CA LEU A 101 -0.07 4.66 3.80
C LEU A 101 -0.81 5.91 4.24
N ARG A 102 -1.06 6.04 5.54
CA ARG A 102 -1.60 7.26 6.15
C ARG A 102 -0.45 8.08 6.73
N GLY A 103 -0.50 9.38 6.51
CA GLY A 103 0.63 10.24 6.86
C GLY A 103 0.54 11.63 6.30
N PHE A 104 1.68 12.33 6.30
CA PHE A 104 1.81 13.65 5.71
C PHE A 104 3.23 13.89 5.21
N LYS A 105 3.34 14.76 4.21
CA LYS A 105 4.61 15.27 3.70
C LYS A 105 5.06 16.49 4.49
N VAL A 106 6.36 16.69 4.55
CA VAL A 106 6.94 17.90 5.10
C VAL A 106 7.73 18.64 4.03
N ALA A 107 7.33 19.89 3.80
CA ALA A 107 8.01 20.85 2.96
C ALA A 107 8.85 21.80 3.83
N ILE A 108 10.05 22.14 3.36
CA ILE A 108 10.84 23.24 3.88
C ILE A 108 10.70 24.45 2.96
N LYS A 109 10.54 25.64 3.55
CA LYS A 109 10.66 26.93 2.86
C LYS A 109 12.10 27.40 2.89
#